data_AF-A0A3M5MSQ5-F1
#
_entry.id   AF-A0A3M5MSQ5-F1
#
_cell.length_a   1.000
_cell.length_b   1.000
_cell.length_c   1.000
_cell.angle_alpha   90.00
_cell.angle_beta   90.00
_cell.angle_gamma   90.00
#
_symmetry.space_group_name_H-M   'P 1'
#
loop_
_entity.id
_entity.type
_entity.pdbx_description
1 polymer ?
#
loop_
_entity_poly.entity_id
_entity_poly.type
_entity_poly.pdbx_seq_one_letter_code
_entity_poly.pdbx_strand_id
1 'polypeptide(L)'
;MTTEQSITDIPEARLEQLGLANANFGFRFEPQYCAMDDGINCPGGCWHLFEDRPSFDPATLSWQNEGNAWEIGFDDSEDLHHTPKFQRWVKAGFSLVRVVKIATTEPQYHPLAYTTPAA
;
A
#
# COMPACT_ATOMS: atom_id res chain seq x y z
N MET A 1 8.12 -9.20 27.00
CA MET A 1 6.72 -9.25 26.56
C MET A 1 6.63 -8.35 25.35
N THR A 2 6.78 -8.94 24.17
CA THR A 2 6.67 -8.25 22.89
C THR A 2 5.21 -7.86 22.73
N THR A 3 4.94 -6.57 22.82
CA THR A 3 3.66 -6.01 22.42
C THR A 3 3.56 -6.24 20.91
N GLU A 4 2.99 -7.37 20.50
CA GLU A 4 2.38 -7.46 19.18
C GLU A 4 1.33 -6.36 19.15
N GLN A 5 1.68 -5.24 18.53
CA GLN A 5 0.69 -4.26 18.09
C GLN A 5 -0.33 -5.05 17.29
N SER A 6 -1.58 -5.07 17.74
CA SER A 6 -2.61 -5.73 17.00
C SER A 6 -2.69 -5.08 15.62
N ILE A 7 -2.59 -5.94 14.61
CA ILE A 7 -2.80 -5.71 13.17
C ILE A 7 -4.23 -5.18 12.87
N THR A 8 -4.96 -4.68 13.86
CA THR A 8 -6.40 -4.42 13.79
C THR A 8 -6.78 -3.12 13.09
N ASP A 9 -5.89 -2.14 12.99
CA ASP A 9 -6.24 -0.86 12.34
C ASP A 9 -5.46 -0.69 11.04
N ILE A 10 -5.71 -1.57 10.06
CA ILE A 10 -5.31 -1.32 8.67
C ILE A 10 -5.97 -0.01 8.24
N PRO A 11 -5.21 1.03 7.84
CA PRO A 11 -5.80 2.29 7.43
C PRO A 11 -6.75 2.13 6.25
N GLU A 12 -7.74 3.01 6.16
CA GLU A 12 -8.75 2.99 5.10
C GLU A 12 -8.58 4.17 4.16
N ALA A 13 -8.59 3.89 2.86
CA ALA A 13 -8.56 4.93 1.83
C ALA A 13 -9.53 4.59 0.69
N ARG A 14 -10.01 5.62 0.00
CA ARG A 14 -10.63 5.43 -1.31
C ARG A 14 -9.55 5.35 -2.39
N LEU A 15 -9.90 4.79 -3.55
CA LEU A 15 -9.00 4.74 -4.70
C LEU A 15 -8.52 6.15 -5.11
N GLU A 16 -9.37 7.18 -4.99
CA GLU A 16 -8.98 8.55 -5.31
C GLU A 16 -7.90 9.10 -4.38
N GLN A 17 -7.95 8.74 -3.09
CA GLN A 17 -6.92 9.15 -2.12
C GLN A 17 -5.59 8.44 -2.37
N LEU A 18 -5.63 7.26 -3.00
CA LEU A 18 -4.45 6.51 -3.44
C LEU A 18 -3.90 6.99 -4.79
N GLY A 19 -4.54 7.97 -5.44
CA GLY A 19 -4.17 8.40 -6.79
C GLY A 19 -4.65 7.45 -7.90
N LEU A 20 -5.52 6.49 -7.58
CA LEU A 20 -5.96 5.39 -8.44
C LEU A 20 -7.41 5.57 -8.93
N ALA A 21 -7.96 6.78 -8.83
CA ALA A 21 -9.35 7.11 -9.21
C ALA A 21 -9.75 6.63 -10.61
N ASN A 22 -8.81 6.71 -11.54
CA ASN A 22 -9.02 6.44 -12.96
C ASN A 22 -8.35 5.13 -13.41
N ALA A 23 -7.97 4.26 -12.47
CA ALA A 23 -7.36 2.97 -12.79
C ALA A 23 -8.32 2.14 -13.65
N ASN A 24 -7.83 1.69 -14.81
CA ASN A 24 -8.56 0.77 -15.67
C ASN A 24 -7.86 -0.58 -15.64
N PHE A 25 -8.46 -1.52 -14.92
CA PHE A 25 -7.89 -2.85 -14.68
C PHE A 25 -7.93 -3.75 -15.92
N GLY A 26 -8.74 -3.43 -16.94
CA GLY A 26 -8.86 -4.25 -18.16
C GLY A 26 -9.64 -5.56 -17.99
N PHE A 27 -10.08 -5.88 -16.77
CA PHE A 27 -10.95 -7.01 -16.43
C PHE A 27 -11.84 -6.66 -15.23
N ARG A 28 -12.77 -7.55 -14.87
CA ARG A 28 -13.60 -7.38 -13.67
C ARG A 28 -12.74 -7.59 -12.43
N PHE A 29 -12.39 -6.49 -11.78
CA PHE A 29 -11.53 -6.43 -10.60
C PHE A 29 -12.09 -5.39 -9.63
N GLU A 30 -12.39 -5.78 -8.40
CA GLU A 30 -12.82 -4.85 -7.34
C GLU A 30 -11.79 -4.88 -6.20
N PRO A 31 -10.81 -3.94 -6.20
CA PRO A 31 -9.75 -3.95 -5.20
C PRO A 31 -10.33 -3.69 -3.81
N GLN A 32 -10.03 -4.57 -2.86
CA GLN A 32 -10.35 -4.43 -1.45
C GLN A 32 -9.15 -4.01 -0.62
N TYR A 33 -7.95 -4.27 -1.12
CA TYR A 33 -6.69 -3.90 -0.48
C TYR A 33 -5.74 -3.32 -1.51
N CYS A 34 -4.87 -2.43 -1.03
CA CYS A 34 -3.80 -1.83 -1.81
C CYS A 34 -2.56 -1.77 -0.93
N ALA A 35 -1.39 -2.09 -1.50
CA ALA A 35 -0.12 -2.00 -0.82
C ALA A 35 0.98 -1.57 -1.79
N MET A 36 2.16 -1.28 -1.26
CA MET A 36 3.34 -0.87 -2.01
C MET A 36 4.49 -1.81 -1.67
N ASP A 37 5.32 -2.13 -2.66
CA ASP A 37 6.47 -3.03 -2.51
C ASP A 37 7.77 -2.31 -2.11
N ASP A 38 7.94 -1.03 -2.44
CA ASP A 38 9.07 -0.22 -1.97
C ASP A 38 8.65 1.04 -1.18
N GLY A 39 9.30 1.19 -0.04
CA GLY A 39 9.36 2.44 0.73
C GLY A 39 10.68 2.56 1.50
N ILE A 40 11.63 1.66 1.21
CA ILE A 40 12.91 1.53 1.89
C ILE A 40 13.91 2.51 1.30
N ASN A 41 14.06 2.49 -0.03
CA ASN A 41 15.02 3.34 -0.73
C ASN A 41 14.34 4.43 -1.56
N CYS A 42 13.02 4.36 -1.71
CA CYS A 42 12.24 5.24 -2.55
C CYS A 42 11.04 5.82 -1.77
N PRO A 43 10.63 7.09 -2.00
CA PRO A 43 9.42 7.64 -1.42
C PRO A 43 8.13 6.95 -1.89
N GLY A 44 8.17 6.09 -2.90
CA GLY A 44 7.04 5.32 -3.42
C GLY A 44 7.55 4.04 -4.07
N GLY A 45 6.68 3.34 -4.77
CA GLY A 45 6.98 2.06 -5.41
C GLY A 45 5.79 1.61 -6.25
N CYS A 46 5.84 0.38 -6.73
CA CYS A 46 4.74 -0.20 -7.48
C CYS A 46 3.54 -0.45 -6.55
N TRP A 47 2.35 -0.12 -7.02
CA TRP A 47 1.13 -0.45 -6.29
C TRP A 47 0.69 -1.85 -6.60
N HIS A 48 0.41 -2.61 -5.54
CA HIS A 48 -0.19 -3.93 -5.62
C HIS A 48 -1.61 -3.85 -5.06
N LEU A 49 -2.58 -4.18 -5.89
CA LEU A 49 -3.99 -4.21 -5.54
C LEU A 49 -4.48 -5.64 -5.44
N PHE A 50 -5.38 -5.92 -4.50
CA PHE A 50 -5.84 -7.28 -4.20
C PHE A 50 -7.35 -7.30 -3.95
N GLU A 51 -8.03 -8.37 -4.39
CA GLU A 51 -9.45 -8.63 -4.05
C GLU A 51 -9.60 -9.30 -2.68
N ASP A 52 -8.56 -10.00 -2.23
CA ASP A 52 -8.44 -10.67 -0.95
C ASP A 52 -7.36 -10.02 -0.08
N ARG A 53 -7.34 -10.35 1.22
CA ARG A 53 -6.36 -9.76 2.14
C ARG A 53 -4.97 -10.38 1.89
N PRO A 54 -3.97 -9.61 1.43
CA PRO A 54 -2.64 -10.13 1.22
C PRO A 54 -1.87 -10.28 2.54
N SER A 55 -0.74 -10.99 2.47
CA SER A 55 0.26 -11.09 3.52
C SER A 55 1.62 -10.63 3.01
N PHE A 56 2.41 -9.97 3.86
CA PHE A 56 3.76 -9.57 3.49
C PHE A 56 4.76 -10.64 3.94
N ASP A 57 5.59 -11.13 3.03
CA ASP A 57 6.71 -12.02 3.35
C ASP A 57 7.99 -11.20 3.54
N PRO A 58 8.50 -11.06 4.77
CA PRO A 58 9.72 -10.29 5.04
C PRO A 58 11.00 -10.98 4.57
N ALA A 59 10.97 -12.28 4.25
CA ALA A 59 12.13 -13.00 3.76
C ALA A 59 12.38 -12.70 2.27
N THR A 60 11.31 -12.53 1.50
CA THR A 60 11.36 -12.22 0.06
C THR A 60 11.05 -10.77 -0.26
N LEU A 61 10.63 -9.99 0.74
CA LEU A 61 10.21 -8.59 0.61
C LEU A 61 9.06 -8.41 -0.40
N SER A 62 8.09 -9.34 -0.38
CA SER A 62 7.01 -9.36 -1.37
C SER A 62 5.63 -9.54 -0.73
N TRP A 63 4.61 -9.01 -1.40
CA TRP A 63 3.21 -9.25 -1.05
C TRP A 63 2.74 -10.56 -1.69
N GLN A 64 2.01 -11.36 -0.91
CA GLN A 64 1.50 -12.67 -1.29
C GLN A 64 -0.02 -12.70 -1.09
N ASN A 65 -0.76 -13.20 -2.07
CA ASN A 65 -2.20 -13.41 -2.00
C ASN A 65 -2.60 -14.69 -2.75
N GLU A 66 -3.81 -15.20 -2.52
CA GLU A 66 -4.31 -16.38 -3.22
C GLU A 66 -5.20 -16.02 -4.42
N GLY A 67 -5.78 -14.81 -4.41
CA GLY A 67 -6.71 -14.32 -5.42
C GLY A 67 -6.05 -13.54 -6.56
N ASN A 68 -6.89 -12.77 -7.27
CA ASN A 68 -6.38 -11.86 -8.31
C ASN A 68 -5.62 -10.70 -7.66
N ALA A 69 -4.46 -10.40 -8.21
CA ALA A 69 -3.71 -9.19 -7.92
C ALA A 69 -3.55 -8.36 -9.20
N TRP A 70 -3.39 -7.06 -9.04
CA TRP A 70 -3.04 -6.17 -10.12
C TRP A 70 -1.94 -5.21 -9.69
N GLU A 71 -0.98 -4.99 -10.58
CA GLU A 71 0.19 -4.15 -10.35
C GLU A 71 0.08 -2.85 -11.15
N ILE A 72 0.43 -1.73 -10.53
CA ILE A 72 0.52 -0.41 -11.16
C ILE A 72 1.93 0.10 -10.98
N GLY A 73 2.54 0.44 -12.11
CA GLY A 73 3.93 0.86 -12.16
C GLY A 73 4.82 -0.20 -12.76
N PHE A 74 5.88 0.24 -13.43
CA PHE A 74 6.88 -0.65 -14.04
C PHE A 74 8.26 -0.53 -13.36
N ASP A 75 8.52 0.60 -12.69
CA ASP A 75 9.76 0.92 -12.00
C ASP A 75 9.47 1.89 -10.84
N ASP A 76 10.21 1.72 -9.74
CA ASP A 76 10.07 2.47 -8.49
C ASP A 76 10.24 3.99 -8.68
N SER A 77 10.84 4.42 -9.79
CA SER A 77 11.09 5.83 -10.11
C SER A 77 9.94 6.53 -10.87
N GLU A 78 9.06 5.80 -11.57
CA GLU A 78 8.05 6.39 -12.44
C GLU A 78 6.76 6.81 -11.70
N ASP A 79 6.45 6.19 -10.55
CA ASP A 79 5.18 6.39 -9.85
C ASP A 79 5.21 7.38 -8.66
N LEU A 80 6.37 7.97 -8.41
CA LEU A 80 6.60 8.94 -7.32
C LEU A 80 5.69 10.18 -7.37
N HIS A 81 5.31 10.60 -8.57
CA HIS A 81 4.44 11.77 -8.74
C HIS A 81 3.02 11.53 -8.26
N HIS A 82 2.58 10.27 -8.26
CA HIS A 82 1.22 9.87 -7.95
C HIS A 82 1.08 9.26 -6.55
N THR A 83 2.19 8.88 -5.90
CA THR A 83 2.18 8.42 -4.50
C THR A 83 1.66 9.52 -3.56
N PRO A 84 0.54 9.29 -2.85
CA PRO A 84 -0.02 10.28 -1.94
C PRO A 84 0.88 10.46 -0.72
N LYS A 85 0.87 11.67 -0.14
CA LYS A 85 1.81 12.06 0.92
C LYS A 85 1.83 11.10 2.12
N PHE A 86 0.67 10.61 2.55
CA PHE A 86 0.56 9.72 3.70
C PHE A 86 1.23 8.35 3.48
N GLN A 87 1.38 7.93 2.22
CA GLN A 87 1.99 6.65 1.85
C GLN A 87 3.50 6.76 1.62
N ARG A 88 4.02 7.99 1.45
CA ARG A 88 5.42 8.15 1.08
C ARG A 88 6.35 7.63 2.18
N TRP A 89 7.37 6.89 1.81
CA TRP A 89 8.34 6.27 2.73
C TRP A 89 7.74 5.28 3.73
N VAL A 90 6.50 4.82 3.53
CA VAL A 90 5.95 3.74 4.36
C VAL A 90 6.65 2.43 3.97
N LYS A 91 7.27 1.76 4.93
CA LYS A 91 7.92 0.46 4.75
C LYS A 91 6.95 -0.52 4.09
N ALA A 92 7.43 -1.31 3.15
CA ALA A 92 6.64 -2.28 2.38
C ALA A 92 5.66 -3.07 3.26
N GLY A 93 6.13 -3.79 4.29
CA GLY A 93 5.25 -4.58 5.18
C GLY A 93 4.27 -3.81 6.07
N PHE A 94 4.35 -2.48 6.10
CA PHE A 94 3.38 -1.60 6.78
C PHE A 94 2.47 -0.85 5.81
N SER A 95 2.69 -0.97 4.50
CA SER A 95 2.05 -0.14 3.47
C SER A 95 0.62 -0.55 3.12
N LEU A 96 0.08 -1.60 3.76
CA LEU A 96 -1.25 -2.12 3.47
C LEU A 96 -2.34 -1.11 3.86
N VAL A 97 -3.21 -0.81 2.90
CA VAL A 97 -4.42 0.01 3.04
C VAL A 97 -5.62 -0.82 2.64
N ARG A 98 -6.71 -0.69 3.39
CA ARG A 98 -8.01 -1.21 3.01
C ARG A 98 -8.71 -0.21 2.10
N VAL A 99 -9.13 -0.66 0.93
CA VAL A 99 -9.87 0.14 -0.02
C VAL A 99 -11.33 0.17 0.38
N VAL A 100 -11.88 1.37 0.57
CA VAL A 100 -13.28 1.58 0.97
C VAL A 100 -13.98 2.53 0.01
N LYS A 101 -15.31 2.44 -0.06
CA LYS A 101 -16.14 3.34 -0.89
C LYS A 101 -16.26 4.74 -0.28
N ILE A 102 -16.21 4.82 1.06
CA ILE A 102 -16.34 6.07 1.81
C ILE A 102 -15.24 6.09 2.86
N ALA A 103 -14.38 7.11 2.79
CA ALA A 103 -13.42 7.44 3.84
C ALA A 103 -13.62 8.91 4.24
N THR A 104 -13.61 9.19 5.54
CA THR A 104 -13.89 10.53 6.09
C THR A 104 -12.64 11.35 6.36
N THR A 105 -11.46 10.71 6.39
CA THR A 105 -10.17 11.36 6.66
C THR A 105 -9.06 10.77 5.78
N GLU A 106 -7.91 11.45 5.74
CA GLU A 106 -6.68 10.87 5.18
C GLU A 106 -6.20 9.70 6.05
N PRO A 107 -5.68 8.60 5.47
CA PRO A 107 -5.11 7.49 6.23
C PRO A 107 -3.99 7.94 7.14
N GLN A 108 -3.89 7.32 8.31
CA GLN A 108 -2.82 7.58 9.27
C GLN A 108 -2.09 6.28 9.59
N TYR A 109 -0.77 6.29 9.41
CA TYR A 109 0.09 5.21 9.85
C TYR A 109 0.74 5.55 11.19
N HIS A 110 1.08 4.50 11.94
CA HIS A 110 1.94 4.64 13.10
C HIS A 110 3.31 5.19 12.67
N PRO A 111 3.95 6.10 13.41
CA PRO A 111 5.25 6.69 13.01
C PRO A 111 6.36 5.68 12.70
N LEU A 112 6.34 4.51 13.33
CA LEU A 112 7.30 3.43 13.07
C LEU A 112 7.15 2.75 11.70
N ALA A 113 6.02 2.96 11.02
CA ALA A 113 5.77 2.47 9.67
C ALA A 113 6.67 3.17 8.65
N TYR A 114 7.10 4.40 8.92
CA TYR A 114 7.93 5.18 8.01
C TYR A 114 9.40 4.78 8.11
N THR A 115 10.10 4.79 6.99
CA THR A 115 11.56 4.79 6.99
C THR A 115 12.08 6.14 7.47
N THR A 116 13.16 6.10 8.25
CA THR A 116 13.92 7.31 8.52
C THR A 116 14.71 7.61 7.26
N PRO A 117 14.50 8.74 6.58
CA PRO A 117 15.32 9.10 5.43
C PRO A 117 16.78 9.08 5.87
N ALA A 118 17.64 8.40 5.12
CA ALA A 118 19.08 8.51 5.35
C ALA A 118 19.47 9.99 5.19
N ALA A 119 20.21 10.51 6.17
CA ALA A 119 20.68 11.89 6.19
C ALA A 119 21.66 12.19 5.05
#